data_AF-A0A815NSK3-F1
#
_entry.id   AF-A0A815NSK3-F1
#
_cell.length_a   1.000
_cell.length_b   1.000
_cell.length_c   1.000
_cell.angle_alpha   90.00
_cell.angle_beta   90.00
_cell.angle_gamma   90.00
#
_symmetry.space_group_name_H-M   'P 1'
#
loop_
_entity.id
_entity.type
_entity.pdbx_description
1 polymer ?
#
loop_
_entity_poly.entity_id
_entity_poly.type
_entity_poly.pdbx_seq_one_letter_code
_entity_poly.pdbx_strand_id
1 'polypeptide(L)'
;MTDLDDEQRVLIPNPLRELTLHCIYKGIQLGSTIAVLAATPYQLYKSRKTLSFRPIISRIGTATIYGAATGAVLSVAMMHAILYKQQYNEYKIWDRSYRLRYSESQNRVDRFTLSSSIVGGLAGLIIGLPSKLSPISACKGALISIPFGILAHLAIKPVQKPSVKTIEK
;
A
#
# COMPACT_ATOMS: atom_id res chain seq x y z
N MET A 1 -4.95 -34.08 -12.56
CA MET A 1 -4.68 -32.88 -11.71
C MET A 1 -3.88 -31.81 -12.45
N THR A 2 -3.29 -32.11 -13.62
CA THR A 2 -2.61 -31.15 -14.51
C THR A 2 -3.58 -30.21 -15.23
N ASP A 3 -4.74 -30.68 -15.68
CA ASP A 3 -5.63 -29.90 -16.55
C ASP A 3 -6.29 -28.69 -15.84
N LEU A 4 -6.58 -28.80 -14.54
CA LEU A 4 -7.12 -27.68 -13.74
C LEU A 4 -6.07 -26.60 -13.45
N ASP A 5 -4.80 -26.99 -13.36
CA ASP A 5 -3.67 -26.08 -13.11
C ASP A 5 -3.38 -25.22 -14.35
N ASP A 6 -3.55 -25.80 -15.54
CA ASP A 6 -3.35 -25.12 -16.82
C ASP A 6 -4.49 -24.13 -17.15
N GLU A 7 -5.76 -24.47 -16.86
CA GLU A 7 -6.88 -23.51 -16.97
C GLU A 7 -6.73 -22.32 -16.02
N GLN A 8 -6.23 -22.56 -14.79
CA GLN A 8 -5.98 -21.48 -13.82
C GLN A 8 -4.76 -20.62 -14.18
N ARG A 9 -3.77 -21.15 -14.91
CA ARG A 9 -2.65 -20.37 -15.46
C ARG A 9 -3.11 -19.40 -16.55
N VAL A 10 -4.12 -19.76 -17.35
CA VAL A 10 -4.73 -18.85 -18.34
C VAL A 10 -5.37 -17.63 -17.67
N LEU A 11 -5.89 -17.78 -16.44
CA LEU A 11 -6.51 -16.67 -15.69
C LEU A 11 -5.50 -15.61 -15.17
N ILE A 12 -4.21 -15.90 -15.17
CA ILE A 12 -3.15 -14.98 -14.76
C ILE A 12 -2.18 -14.77 -15.94
N PRO A 13 -2.54 -13.92 -16.92
CA PRO A 13 -1.75 -13.77 -18.15
C PRO A 13 -0.36 -13.19 -17.92
N ASN A 14 -0.11 -12.50 -16.80
CA ASN A 14 1.20 -11.91 -16.47
C ASN A 14 1.48 -11.96 -14.95
N PRO A 15 1.86 -13.12 -14.39
CA PRO A 15 2.00 -13.30 -12.94
C PRO A 15 3.15 -12.47 -12.37
N LEU A 16 4.25 -12.27 -13.11
CA LEU A 16 5.38 -11.46 -12.70
C LEU A 16 5.00 -9.97 -12.57
N ARG A 17 4.21 -9.45 -13.51
CA ARG A 17 3.74 -8.06 -13.49
C ARG A 17 2.83 -7.82 -12.28
N GLU A 18 1.91 -8.73 -12.01
CA GLU A 18 1.00 -8.65 -10.86
C GLU A 18 1.77 -8.69 -9.54
N LEU A 19 2.75 -9.58 -9.41
CA LEU A 19 3.62 -9.66 -8.25
C LEU A 19 4.43 -8.36 -8.06
N THR A 20 4.97 -7.82 -9.15
CA THR A 20 5.74 -6.56 -9.15
C THR A 20 4.87 -5.40 -8.67
N LEU A 21 3.65 -5.26 -9.21
CA LEU A 21 2.71 -4.23 -8.80
C LEU A 21 2.33 -4.38 -7.32
N HIS A 22 2.06 -5.59 -6.87
CA HIS A 22 1.78 -5.85 -5.46
C HIS A 22 2.96 -5.43 -4.57
N CYS A 23 4.19 -5.79 -4.95
CA CYS A 23 5.39 -5.36 -4.23
C CYS A 23 5.50 -3.84 -4.18
N ILE A 24 5.30 -3.14 -5.30
CA ILE A 24 5.29 -1.67 -5.35
C ILE A 24 4.26 -1.10 -4.37
N TYR A 25 3.01 -1.59 -4.40
CA TYR A 25 1.97 -1.12 -3.49
C TYR A 25 2.35 -1.32 -2.03
N LYS A 26 2.87 -2.51 -1.67
CA LYS A 26 3.33 -2.79 -0.30
C LYS A 26 4.54 -1.94 0.10
N GLY A 27 5.46 -1.70 -0.84
CA GLY A 27 6.61 -0.83 -0.65
C GLY A 27 6.18 0.62 -0.37
N ILE A 28 5.22 1.14 -1.13
CA ILE A 28 4.63 2.46 -0.90
C ILE A 28 3.94 2.50 0.46
N GLN A 29 3.16 1.47 0.83
CA GLN A 29 2.46 1.40 2.11
C GLN A 29 3.42 1.44 3.29
N LEU A 30 4.46 0.61 3.28
CA LEU A 30 5.46 0.56 4.35
C LEU A 30 6.33 1.82 4.38
N GLY A 31 6.82 2.25 3.21
CA GLY A 31 7.69 3.42 3.09
C GLY A 31 7.01 4.72 3.52
N SER A 32 5.75 4.91 3.11
CA SER A 32 4.93 6.06 3.57
C SER A 32 4.68 6.00 5.08
N THR A 33 4.38 4.82 5.63
CA THR A 33 4.12 4.66 7.06
C THR A 33 5.34 4.97 7.92
N ILE A 34 6.50 4.41 7.57
CA ILE A 34 7.76 4.69 8.27
C ILE A 34 8.09 6.18 8.18
N ALA A 35 7.94 6.79 6.99
CA ALA A 35 8.22 8.21 6.81
C ALA A 35 7.28 9.10 7.63
N VAL A 36 5.99 8.80 7.72
CA VAL A 36 5.05 9.55 8.58
C VAL A 36 5.43 9.38 10.05
N LEU A 37 5.70 8.16 10.50
CA LEU A 37 6.08 7.88 11.89
C LEU A 37 7.39 8.56 12.30
N ALA A 38 8.36 8.66 11.40
CA ALA A 38 9.63 9.32 11.67
C ALA A 38 9.57 10.85 11.50
N ALA A 39 8.93 11.35 10.43
CA ALA A 39 8.89 12.77 10.12
C ALA A 39 7.97 13.56 11.06
N THR A 40 6.88 12.96 11.55
CA THR A 40 5.93 13.62 12.44
C THR A 40 6.58 14.12 13.74
N PRO A 41 7.19 13.27 14.59
CA PRO A 41 7.81 13.73 15.83
C PRO A 41 8.98 14.69 15.55
N TYR A 42 9.77 14.44 14.51
CA TYR A 42 10.87 15.31 14.13
C TYR A 42 10.41 16.73 13.76
N GLN A 43 9.36 16.86 12.93
CA GLN A 43 8.85 18.16 12.52
C GLN A 43 8.10 18.88 13.64
N LEU A 44 7.41 18.15 14.52
CA LEU A 44 6.78 18.70 15.72
C LEU A 44 7.84 19.25 16.68
N TYR A 45 8.92 18.51 16.92
CA TYR A 45 10.03 18.96 17.76
C TYR A 45 10.71 20.21 17.19
N LYS A 46 11.02 20.21 15.88
CA LYS A 46 11.68 21.33 15.21
C LYS A 46 10.81 22.58 15.12
N SER A 47 9.50 22.41 14.91
CA SER A 47 8.56 23.51 14.72
C SER A 47 7.85 23.93 16.01
N ARG A 48 8.34 23.48 17.18
CA ARG A 48 7.78 23.84 18.51
C ARG A 48 7.63 25.34 18.76
N LYS A 49 8.41 26.18 18.07
CA LYS A 49 8.36 27.64 18.18
C LYS A 49 7.49 28.32 17.11
N THR A 50 7.03 27.57 16.10
CA THR A 50 6.28 28.10 14.95
C THR A 50 4.98 27.30 14.79
N LEU A 51 3.85 27.90 15.18
CA LEU A 51 2.53 27.26 15.25
C LEU A 51 1.84 27.00 13.89
N SER A 52 2.52 27.19 12.76
CA SER A 52 1.86 27.04 11.46
C SER A 52 1.76 25.57 11.04
N PHE A 53 0.53 25.05 11.03
CA PHE A 53 0.22 23.65 10.73
C PHE A 53 0.50 23.25 9.28
N ARG A 54 0.20 24.13 8.32
CA ARG A 54 0.34 23.88 6.88
C ARG A 54 1.79 23.55 6.43
N PRO A 55 2.82 24.33 6.79
CA PRO A 55 4.20 24.00 6.41
C PRO A 55 4.70 22.72 7.09
N ILE A 56 4.25 22.41 8.30
CA ILE A 56 4.59 21.15 9.00
C ILE A 56 4.08 19.96 8.19
N ILE A 57 2.79 19.92 7.85
CA ILE A 57 2.22 18.83 7.05
C ILE A 57 2.87 18.76 5.67
N SER A 58 3.12 19.91 5.03
CA SER A 58 3.75 19.92 3.70
C SER A 58 5.14 19.28 3.71
N ARG A 59 5.93 19.50 4.77
CA ARG A 59 7.24 18.87 4.96
C ARG A 59 7.13 17.38 5.27
N ILE A 60 6.17 17.00 6.12
CA ILE A 60 5.87 15.58 6.37
C ILE A 60 5.52 14.90 5.05
N GLY A 61 4.63 15.49 4.25
CA GLY A 61 4.25 14.96 2.94
C GLY A 61 5.42 14.82 1.96
N THR A 62 6.36 15.77 1.95
CA THR A 62 7.58 15.61 1.16
C THR A 62 8.40 14.40 1.63
N ALA A 63 8.60 14.26 2.94
CA ALA A 63 9.30 13.10 3.51
C ALA A 63 8.58 11.80 3.17
N THR A 64 7.24 11.80 3.20
CA THR A 64 6.41 10.64 2.83
C THR A 64 6.53 10.28 1.36
N ILE A 65 6.64 11.24 0.45
CA ILE A 65 6.91 10.97 -0.98
C ILE A 65 8.24 10.24 -1.13
N TYR A 66 9.30 10.76 -0.50
CA TYR A 66 10.61 10.11 -0.56
C TYR A 66 10.58 8.72 0.07
N GLY A 67 9.92 8.56 1.22
CA GLY A 67 9.73 7.27 1.87
C GLY A 67 8.95 6.26 1.03
N ALA A 68 7.88 6.70 0.37
CA ALA A 68 7.09 5.87 -0.53
C ALA A 68 7.92 5.43 -1.75
N ALA A 69 8.69 6.35 -2.35
CA ALA A 69 9.56 6.06 -3.48
C ALA A 69 10.68 5.07 -3.10
N THR A 70 11.37 5.30 -1.97
CA THR A 70 12.42 4.39 -1.50
C THR A 70 11.85 3.03 -1.11
N GLY A 71 10.68 3.00 -0.46
CA GLY A 71 9.97 1.78 -0.13
C GLY A 71 9.56 0.97 -1.36
N ALA A 72 9.06 1.62 -2.41
CA ALA A 72 8.72 0.98 -3.68
C ALA A 72 9.96 0.35 -4.32
N VAL A 73 11.05 1.12 -4.49
CA VAL A 73 12.30 0.63 -5.08
C VAL A 73 12.87 -0.54 -4.28
N LEU A 74 12.94 -0.41 -2.95
CA LEU A 74 13.47 -1.46 -2.08
C LEU A 74 12.63 -2.73 -2.15
N SER A 75 11.29 -2.60 -2.15
CA SER A 75 10.39 -3.77 -2.23
C SER A 75 10.55 -4.55 -3.54
N VAL A 76 10.69 -3.86 -4.67
CA VAL A 76 10.90 -4.48 -5.98
C VAL A 76 12.30 -5.08 -6.06
N ALA A 77 13.32 -4.41 -5.55
CA ALA A 77 14.68 -4.95 -5.49
C ALA A 77 14.74 -6.22 -4.65
N MET A 78 14.08 -6.25 -3.49
CA MET A 78 13.99 -7.44 -2.64
C MET A 78 13.22 -8.58 -3.33
N MET A 79 12.14 -8.27 -4.04
CA MET A 79 11.42 -9.26 -4.85
C MET A 79 12.34 -9.90 -5.89
N HIS A 80 13.04 -9.11 -6.70
CA HIS A 80 13.98 -9.61 -7.70
C HIS A 80 15.13 -10.40 -7.08
N ALA A 81 15.66 -9.97 -5.94
CA ALA A 81 16.71 -10.71 -5.22
C ALA A 81 16.22 -12.10 -4.77
N ILE A 82 14.97 -12.22 -4.31
CA ILE A 82 14.36 -13.51 -3.96
C ILE A 82 14.13 -14.37 -5.20
N LEU A 83 13.60 -13.79 -6.28
CA LEU A 83 13.36 -14.51 -7.54
C LEU A 83 14.66 -15.00 -8.18
N TYR A 84 15.73 -14.20 -8.11
CA TYR A 84 17.05 -14.58 -8.59
C TYR A 84 17.58 -15.83 -7.86
N LYS A 85 17.46 -15.88 -6.52
CA LYS A 85 17.81 -17.08 -5.73
C LYS A 85 16.95 -18.31 -6.07
N GLN A 86 15.74 -18.09 -6.58
CA GLN A 86 14.83 -19.14 -7.02
C GLN A 86 14.94 -19.44 -8.52
N GLN A 87 15.95 -18.89 -9.20
CA GLN A 87 16.17 -19.04 -10.65
C GLN A 87 14.93 -18.67 -11.48
N TYR A 88 14.15 -17.68 -11.05
CA TYR A 88 12.92 -17.25 -11.74
C TYR A 88 11.95 -18.40 -12.04
N ASN A 89 11.82 -19.35 -11.11
CA ASN A 89 10.88 -20.46 -11.24
C ASN A 89 9.43 -19.95 -11.46
N GLU A 90 8.91 -20.16 -12.66
CA GLU A 90 7.60 -19.66 -13.10
C GLU A 90 6.45 -20.19 -12.25
N TYR A 91 6.51 -21.47 -11.84
CA TYR A 91 5.50 -22.07 -10.97
C TYR A 91 5.43 -21.35 -9.62
N LYS A 92 6.58 -21.02 -9.01
CA LYS A 92 6.60 -20.27 -7.74
C LYS A 92 6.08 -18.85 -7.88
N ILE A 93 6.35 -18.19 -9.01
CA ILE A 93 5.83 -16.86 -9.31
C ILE A 93 4.31 -16.92 -9.46
N TRP A 94 3.81 -17.89 -10.24
CA TRP A 94 2.39 -18.11 -10.44
C TRP A 94 1.67 -18.46 -9.14
N ASP A 95 2.15 -19.42 -8.35
CA ASP A 95 1.57 -19.83 -7.07
C ASP A 95 1.51 -18.67 -6.08
N ARG A 96 2.54 -17.81 -6.07
CA ARG A 96 2.51 -16.58 -5.26
C ARG A 96 1.48 -15.59 -5.76
N SER A 97 1.39 -15.33 -7.06
CA SER A 97 0.38 -14.43 -7.63
C SER A 97 -1.04 -14.96 -7.43
N TYR A 98 -1.24 -16.27 -7.53
CA TYR A 98 -2.50 -16.93 -7.22
C TYR A 98 -2.91 -16.65 -5.76
N ARG A 99 -2.05 -16.94 -4.78
CA ARG A 99 -2.35 -16.67 -3.37
C ARG A 99 -2.66 -15.21 -3.07
N LEU A 100 -2.04 -14.26 -3.77
CA LEU A 100 -2.31 -12.84 -3.60
C LEU A 100 -3.77 -12.49 -3.95
N ARG A 101 -4.31 -13.05 -5.05
CA ARG A 101 -5.70 -12.79 -5.45
C ARG A 101 -6.72 -13.27 -4.42
N TYR A 102 -6.47 -14.42 -3.80
CA TYR A 102 -7.39 -15.04 -2.83
C TYR A 102 -7.15 -14.62 -1.38
N SER A 103 -6.17 -13.76 -1.11
CA SER A 103 -5.90 -13.26 0.23
C SER A 103 -6.90 -12.16 0.62
N GLU A 104 -8.03 -12.55 1.20
CA GLU A 104 -9.09 -11.64 1.66
C GLU A 104 -8.57 -10.60 2.67
N SER A 105 -7.63 -10.98 3.55
CA SER A 105 -7.05 -10.06 4.54
C SER A 105 -6.19 -8.98 3.89
N GLN A 106 -5.33 -9.33 2.92
CA GLN A 106 -4.48 -8.39 2.22
C GLN A 106 -5.30 -7.44 1.34
N ASN A 107 -6.27 -7.99 0.60
CA ASN A 107 -7.21 -7.21 -0.21
C ASN A 107 -8.01 -6.22 0.64
N ARG A 108 -8.40 -6.62 1.85
CA ARG A 108 -9.10 -5.73 2.79
C ARG A 108 -8.20 -4.59 3.23
N VAL A 109 -6.95 -4.83 3.64
CA VAL A 109 -6.00 -3.76 3.98
C VAL A 109 -5.87 -2.78 2.82
N ASP A 110 -5.67 -3.31 1.60
CA ASP A 110 -5.45 -2.50 0.42
C ASP A 110 -6.65 -1.60 0.08
N ARG A 111 -7.88 -2.09 0.27
CA ARG A 111 -9.11 -1.27 0.12
C ARG A 111 -9.18 -0.13 1.14
N PHE A 112 -8.84 -0.40 2.40
CA PHE A 112 -8.84 0.63 3.44
C PHE A 112 -7.79 1.70 3.17
N THR A 113 -6.58 1.27 2.79
CA THR A 113 -5.50 2.17 2.44
C THR A 113 -5.80 2.98 1.18
N LEU A 114 -6.38 2.36 0.14
CA LEU A 114 -6.80 3.07 -1.06
C LEU A 114 -7.87 4.14 -0.73
N SER A 115 -8.86 3.76 0.07
CA SER A 115 -9.92 4.69 0.49
C SER A 115 -9.36 5.86 1.30
N SER A 116 -8.44 5.59 2.22
CA SER A 116 -7.78 6.65 2.99
C SER A 116 -6.89 7.52 2.10
N SER A 117 -6.18 6.95 1.12
CA SER A 117 -5.39 7.69 0.14
C SER A 117 -6.24 8.61 -0.73
N ILE A 118 -7.42 8.17 -1.19
CA ILE A 118 -8.33 9.03 -1.96
C ILE A 118 -8.80 10.21 -1.09
N VAL A 119 -9.28 9.94 0.13
CA VAL A 119 -9.76 10.98 1.04
C VAL A 119 -8.64 11.96 1.41
N GLY A 120 -7.45 11.43 1.72
CA GLY A 120 -6.27 12.23 2.03
C GLY A 120 -5.81 13.08 0.86
N GLY A 121 -5.86 12.54 -0.36
CA GLY A 121 -5.51 13.29 -1.57
C GLY A 121 -6.45 14.46 -1.83
N LEU A 122 -7.75 14.24 -1.67
CA LEU A 122 -8.75 15.32 -1.75
C LEU A 122 -8.52 16.37 -0.67
N ALA A 123 -8.27 15.95 0.58
CA ALA A 123 -7.94 16.87 1.65
C ALA A 123 -6.64 17.66 1.35
N GLY A 124 -5.63 17.02 0.78
CA GLY A 124 -4.37 17.65 0.37
C GLY A 124 -4.56 18.72 -0.70
N LEU A 125 -5.44 18.50 -1.68
CA LEU A 125 -5.80 19.49 -2.69
C LEU A 125 -6.47 20.73 -2.08
N ILE A 126 -7.40 20.52 -1.14
CA ILE A 126 -8.15 21.58 -0.46
C ILE A 126 -7.23 22.41 0.45
N ILE A 127 -6.41 21.73 1.27
CA ILE A 127 -5.46 22.36 2.21
C ILE A 127 -4.31 23.05 1.44
N GLY A 128 -3.96 22.57 0.26
CA GLY A 128 -2.95 23.15 -0.61
C GLY A 128 -1.53 22.94 -0.08
N LEU A 129 -1.10 21.68 -0.03
CA LEU A 129 0.22 21.27 0.47
C LEU A 129 1.19 21.01 -0.72
N PRO A 130 1.83 21.98 -1.41
CA PRO A 130 2.19 23.37 -1.04
C PRO A 130 1.36 24.48 -1.71
N SER A 131 0.65 24.19 -2.80
CA SER A 131 -0.28 25.11 -3.48
C SER A 131 -1.64 24.43 -3.68
N LYS A 132 -2.72 25.21 -3.74
CA LYS A 132 -4.06 24.66 -3.98
C LYS A 132 -4.12 24.02 -5.36
N LEU A 133 -4.89 22.95 -5.50
CA LEU A 133 -5.15 22.26 -6.77
C LEU A 133 -3.90 21.69 -7.49
N SER A 134 -2.77 21.54 -6.80
CA SER A 134 -1.58 20.92 -7.41
C SER A 134 -1.62 19.39 -7.29
N PRO A 135 -1.13 18.65 -8.30
CA PRO A 135 -1.03 17.19 -8.22
C PRO A 135 -0.09 16.74 -7.09
N ILE A 136 0.91 17.56 -6.75
CA ILE A 136 1.82 17.32 -5.62
C ILE A 136 1.06 17.39 -4.29
N SER A 137 0.10 18.31 -4.16
CA SER A 137 -0.75 18.43 -2.97
C SER A 137 -1.65 17.22 -2.78
N ALA A 138 -2.23 16.71 -3.88
CA ALA A 138 -2.97 15.44 -3.85
C ALA A 138 -2.08 14.28 -3.43
N CYS A 139 -0.89 14.15 -4.03
CA CYS A 139 0.04 13.07 -3.74
C CYS A 139 0.48 13.08 -2.27
N LYS A 140 0.87 14.25 -1.74
CA LYS A 140 1.23 14.41 -0.32
C LYS A 140 0.09 14.02 0.61
N GLY A 141 -1.11 14.51 0.34
CA GLY A 141 -2.30 14.17 1.13
C GLY A 141 -2.59 12.67 1.10
N ALA A 142 -2.53 12.05 -0.09
CA ALA A 142 -2.82 10.64 -0.29
C ALA A 142 -1.82 9.71 0.40
N LEU A 143 -0.55 10.10 0.46
CA LEU A 143 0.50 9.29 1.09
C LEU A 143 0.50 9.45 2.62
N ILE A 144 0.26 10.66 3.14
CA ILE A 144 0.17 10.90 4.58
C ILE A 144 -1.01 10.13 5.19
N SER A 145 -2.09 9.89 4.43
CA SER A 145 -3.29 9.22 4.92
C SER A 145 -3.21 7.69 4.90
N ILE A 146 -2.17 7.09 4.31
CA ILE A 146 -1.99 5.63 4.25
C ILE A 146 -1.97 4.97 5.64
N PRO A 147 -1.19 5.46 6.63
CA PRO A 147 -1.15 4.86 7.97
C PRO A 147 -2.51 4.87 8.66
N PHE A 148 -3.32 5.90 8.42
CA PHE A 148 -4.67 5.99 8.98
C PHE A 148 -5.61 4.94 8.38
N GLY A 149 -5.44 4.58 7.09
CA GLY A 149 -6.15 3.47 6.48
C GLY A 149 -5.79 2.12 7.10
N ILE A 150 -4.50 1.91 7.39
CA ILE A 150 -4.03 0.72 8.11
C ILE A 150 -4.63 0.67 9.52
N LEU A 151 -4.60 1.78 10.26
CA LEU A 151 -5.20 1.86 11.59
C LEU A 151 -6.72 1.63 11.55
N ALA A 152 -7.42 2.20 10.57
CA ALA A 152 -8.85 1.98 10.38
C ALA A 152 -9.17 0.49 10.08
N HIS A 153 -8.35 -0.16 9.26
CA HIS A 153 -8.46 -1.60 9.01
C HIS A 153 -8.32 -2.42 10.29
N LEU A 154 -7.38 -2.05 11.17
CA LEU A 154 -7.14 -2.73 12.45
C LEU A 154 -8.27 -2.47 13.46
N ALA A 155 -8.83 -1.26 13.47
CA ALA A 155 -9.91 -0.88 14.37
C ALA A 155 -11.25 -1.55 14.01
N ILE A 156 -11.51 -1.76 12.71
CA ILE A 156 -12.76 -2.37 12.24
C ILE A 156 -12.58 -3.89 12.23
N LYS A 157 -13.46 -4.62 12.94
CA LYS A 157 -13.47 -6.08 12.89
C LYS A 157 -13.93 -6.58 11.51
N PRO A 158 -13.36 -7.68 10.99
CA PRO A 158 -13.87 -8.27 9.75
C PRO A 158 -15.32 -8.75 9.97
N VAL A 159 -16.20 -8.44 9.01
CA VAL A 159 -17.52 -9.04 8.95
C VAL A 159 -17.31 -10.53 8.68
N GLN A 160 -17.63 -11.38 9.66
CA GLN A 160 -17.64 -12.83 9.47
C GLN A 160 -18.70 -13.15 8.40
N LYS A 161 -18.28 -13.66 7.24
CA LYS A 161 -19.23 -14.31 6.32
C LYS A 161 -19.80 -15.52 7.07
N PRO A 162 -21.13 -15.71 7.11
CA PRO A 162 -21.72 -16.88 7.75
C PRO A 162 -21.13 -18.14 7.10
N SER A 163 -20.64 -19.09 7.90
CA SER A 163 -20.19 -20.36 7.36
C SER A 163 -21.39 -21.03 6.71
N VAL A 164 -21.27 -21.34 5.43
CA VAL A 164 -22.23 -22.22 4.75
C VAL A 164 -22.11 -23.56 5.47
N LYS A 165 -23.05 -23.84 6.40
CA LYS A 165 -23.24 -25.18 6.94
C LYS A 165 -23.62 -26.03 5.74
N THR A 166 -22.70 -26.88 5.29
CA THR A 166 -22.99 -27.96 4.35
C THR A 166 -24.13 -28.76 4.96
N ILE A 167 -25.30 -28.68 4.33
CA ILE A 167 -26.43 -29.53 4.67
C ILE A 167 -26.04 -30.89 4.10
N GLU A 168 -25.49 -31.76 4.94
CA GLU A 168 -25.44 -33.19 4.65
C GLU A 168 -26.89 -33.68 4.51
N LYS A 169 -27.21 -34.22 3.34
CA LYS A 169 -28.41 -35.02 3.08
C LYS A 169 -27.97 -36.40 2.64
#